data_AF-A0A3C0G0Q5-F1
#
_entry.id   AF-A0A3C0G0Q5-F1
#
_cell.length_a   1.000
_cell.length_b   1.000
_cell.length_c   1.000
_cell.angle_alpha   90.00
_cell.angle_beta   90.00
_cell.angle_gamma   90.00
#
_symmetry.space_group_name_H-M   'P 1'
#
loop_
_entity.id
_entity.type
_entity.pdbx_description
1 polymer ?
#
loop_
_entity_poly.entity_id
_entity_poly.type
_entity_poly.pdbx_seq_one_letter_code
_entity_poly.pdbx_strand_id
1 'polypeptide(L)'
;KEGHSFGDSNSSINGSNIISKMFEMQNPLIGDEKSRDKFNLIQTFVRDLINKADLEIEIPHTKEEIVLTIDDNRLPLESFGTGIHQLVLLCSTLVIHENSIVCIEEPEIHLHPELQRKFINFLGKTKNIYFLTTHSNIFLDSRYNTSIYHVQNDGIKSTIFNANRTGKTFSILIDLGYHSSDILQSNGVI
;
A
#
# COMPACT_ATOMS: atom_id res chain seq x y z
N LYS A 1 -35.74 -18.04 -26.14
CA LYS A 1 -34.98 -18.56 -24.98
C LYS A 1 -33.76 -17.66 -24.85
N GLU A 2 -33.86 -16.78 -23.87
CA GLU A 2 -32.98 -15.62 -23.67
C GLU A 2 -31.58 -16.08 -23.27
N GLY A 3 -30.58 -15.52 -23.96
CA GLY A 3 -29.18 -15.63 -23.55
C GLY A 3 -28.94 -14.61 -22.46
N HIS A 4 -28.78 -15.09 -21.23
CA HIS A 4 -28.23 -14.28 -20.14
C HIS A 4 -26.76 -14.01 -20.44
N SER A 5 -26.47 -12.79 -20.91
CA SER A 5 -25.15 -12.20 -20.87
C SER A 5 -24.77 -11.96 -19.41
N PHE A 6 -23.91 -12.83 -18.87
CA PHE A 6 -23.18 -12.53 -17.65
C PHE A 6 -22.34 -11.28 -17.93
N GLY A 7 -22.68 -10.20 -17.23
CA GLY A 7 -21.91 -8.96 -17.29
C GLY A 7 -20.52 -9.18 -16.71
N ASP A 8 -19.52 -9.18 -17.58
CA ASP A 8 -18.12 -8.99 -17.22
C ASP A 8 -17.96 -7.60 -16.59
N SER A 9 -18.09 -7.56 -15.27
CA SER A 9 -17.66 -6.44 -14.43
C SER A 9 -16.26 -6.70 -13.89
N ASN A 10 -15.36 -7.20 -14.73
CA ASN A 10 -13.93 -7.09 -14.50
C ASN A 10 -13.51 -5.66 -14.87
N SER A 11 -13.79 -4.70 -13.99
CA SER A 11 -13.16 -3.39 -14.07
C SER A 11 -11.68 -3.57 -13.76
N SER A 12 -10.89 -3.83 -14.80
CA SER A 12 -9.43 -3.73 -14.76
C SER A 12 -9.08 -2.43 -14.05
N ILE A 13 -8.30 -2.55 -12.97
CA ILE A 13 -7.78 -1.43 -12.18
C ILE A 13 -6.75 -0.71 -13.07
N ASN A 14 -7.24 0.02 -14.07
CA ASN A 14 -6.42 0.92 -14.87
C ASN A 14 -6.24 2.21 -14.06
N GLY A 15 -5.01 2.75 -14.04
CA GLY A 15 -4.69 4.00 -13.35
C GLY A 15 -5.64 5.15 -13.67
N SER A 16 -6.15 5.20 -14.90
CA SER A 16 -7.15 6.18 -15.35
C SER A 16 -8.48 6.12 -14.59
N ASN A 17 -8.91 4.93 -14.16
CA ASN A 17 -10.12 4.77 -13.36
C ASN A 17 -9.92 5.28 -11.93
N ILE A 18 -8.72 5.11 -11.38
CA ILE A 18 -8.37 5.60 -10.04
C ILE A 18 -8.39 7.14 -10.02
N ILE A 19 -7.72 7.78 -10.98
CA ILE A 19 -7.67 9.25 -11.05
C ILE A 19 -9.08 9.83 -11.22
N SER A 20 -9.92 9.21 -12.06
CA SER A 20 -11.31 9.63 -12.24
C SER A 20 -12.14 9.51 -10.96
N LYS A 21 -12.02 8.40 -10.22
CA LYS A 21 -12.71 8.21 -8.94
C LYS A 21 -12.21 9.19 -7.88
N MET A 22 -10.91 9.40 -7.78
CA MET A 22 -10.36 10.36 -6.84
C MET A 22 -10.83 11.79 -7.15
N PHE A 23 -11.01 12.17 -8.43
CA PHE A 23 -11.59 13.45 -8.81
C PHE A 23 -13.03 13.60 -8.31
N GLU A 24 -13.84 12.55 -8.44
CA GLU A 24 -15.22 12.53 -7.93
C GLU A 24 -15.25 12.65 -6.40
N MET A 25 -14.31 11.99 -5.72
CA MET A 25 -14.15 12.11 -4.26
C MET A 25 -13.67 13.49 -3.82
N GLN A 26 -12.83 14.15 -4.63
CA GLN A 26 -12.42 15.54 -4.44
C GLN A 26 -13.56 16.53 -4.75
N ASN A 27 -14.63 16.12 -5.43
CA ASN A 27 -15.75 17.00 -5.79
C ASN A 27 -17.08 16.26 -5.60
N PRO A 28 -17.45 15.88 -4.36
CA PRO A 28 -18.63 15.08 -4.12
C PRO A 28 -19.92 15.88 -4.35
N LEU A 29 -20.98 15.17 -4.69
CA LEU A 29 -22.33 15.72 -4.71
C LEU A 29 -22.78 16.09 -3.29
N ILE A 30 -23.72 17.03 -3.19
CA ILE A 30 -24.33 17.41 -1.91
C ILE A 30 -24.92 16.15 -1.26
N GLY A 31 -24.47 15.85 -0.03
CA GLY A 31 -24.89 14.67 0.74
C GLY A 31 -23.91 13.49 0.72
N ASP A 32 -22.82 13.54 -0.05
CA ASP A 32 -21.78 12.50 -0.09
C ASP A 32 -20.49 12.93 0.62
N GLU A 33 -20.61 13.30 1.90
CA GLU A 33 -19.47 13.71 2.74
C GLU A 33 -18.45 12.57 2.94
N LYS A 34 -18.90 11.32 2.88
CA LYS A 34 -18.03 10.14 3.02
C LYS A 34 -16.96 10.08 1.93
N SER A 35 -17.30 10.46 0.70
CA SER A 35 -16.33 10.49 -0.39
C SER A 35 -15.25 11.55 -0.15
N ARG A 36 -15.61 12.71 0.43
CA ARG A 36 -14.64 13.72 0.86
C ARG A 36 -13.73 13.19 1.96
N ASP A 37 -14.29 12.51 2.97
CA ASP A 37 -13.50 11.96 4.07
C ASP A 37 -12.47 10.95 3.59
N LYS A 38 -12.83 10.12 2.61
CA LYS A 38 -11.91 9.19 1.96
C LYS A 38 -10.80 9.92 1.20
N PHE A 39 -11.12 11.00 0.48
CA PHE A 39 -10.11 11.83 -0.18
C PHE A 39 -9.14 12.44 0.85
N ASN A 40 -9.68 12.95 1.98
CA ASN A 40 -8.88 13.50 3.07
C ASN A 40 -7.98 12.43 3.72
N LEU A 41 -8.43 11.19 3.82
CA LEU A 41 -7.61 10.07 4.30
C LEU A 41 -6.41 9.81 3.37
N ILE A 42 -6.64 9.83 2.05
CA ILE A 42 -5.57 9.71 1.05
C ILE A 42 -4.59 10.88 1.20
N GLN A 43 -5.09 12.12 1.26
CA GLN A 43 -4.25 13.31 1.43
C GLN A 43 -3.41 13.24 2.71
N THR A 44 -4.01 12.86 3.83
CA THR A 44 -3.29 12.69 5.10
C THR A 44 -2.19 11.65 5.00
N PHE A 45 -2.45 10.52 4.32
CA PHE A 45 -1.42 9.52 4.09
C PHE A 45 -0.27 10.05 3.22
N VAL A 46 -0.55 10.77 2.15
CA VAL A 46 0.50 11.34 1.29
C VAL A 46 1.33 12.39 2.03
N ARG A 47 0.70 13.20 2.90
CA ARG A 47 1.39 14.12 3.81
C ARG A 47 2.37 13.39 4.73
N ASP A 48 1.91 12.31 5.37
CA ASP A 48 2.74 11.46 6.23
C ASP A 48 3.88 10.79 5.44
N LEU A 49 3.60 10.40 4.19
CA LEU A 49 4.55 9.72 3.31
C LEU A 49 5.72 10.62 2.94
N ILE A 50 5.42 11.83 2.46
CA ILE A 50 6.38 12.82 1.98
C ILE A 50 6.93 13.69 3.13
N ASN A 51 6.40 13.54 4.35
CA ASN A 51 6.75 14.32 5.53
C ASN A 51 6.53 15.84 5.31
N LYS A 52 5.43 16.18 4.65
CA LYS A 52 5.02 17.54 4.30
C LYS A 52 3.58 17.75 4.71
N ALA A 53 3.38 18.41 5.85
CA ALA A 53 2.06 18.57 6.46
C ALA A 53 1.13 19.52 5.67
N ASP A 54 1.72 20.44 4.93
CA ASP A 54 1.10 21.43 4.07
C ASP A 54 0.76 20.90 2.67
N LEU A 55 1.14 19.66 2.33
CA LEU A 55 0.91 19.10 1.00
C LEU A 55 -0.58 19.04 0.65
N GLU A 56 -0.93 19.50 -0.54
CA GLU A 56 -2.29 19.39 -1.08
C GLU A 56 -2.30 18.49 -2.31
N ILE A 57 -3.32 17.62 -2.38
CA ILE A 57 -3.56 16.79 -3.55
C ILE A 57 -4.67 17.46 -4.36
N GLU A 58 -4.41 17.64 -5.65
CA GLU A 58 -5.38 18.13 -6.61
C GLU A 58 -5.42 17.20 -7.83
N ILE A 59 -6.62 16.90 -8.31
CA ILE A 59 -6.80 16.24 -9.60
C ILE A 59 -7.40 17.27 -10.55
N PRO A 60 -6.65 17.69 -11.59
CA PRO A 60 -7.16 18.62 -12.58
C PRO A 60 -8.41 18.07 -13.28
N HIS A 61 -9.21 18.96 -13.85
CA HIS A 61 -10.39 18.58 -14.64
C HIS A 61 -10.10 17.65 -15.83
N THR A 62 -8.86 17.61 -16.31
CA THR A 62 -8.42 16.66 -17.36
C THR A 62 -8.50 15.21 -16.89
N LYS A 63 -8.38 14.95 -15.58
CA LYS A 63 -8.34 13.61 -14.96
C LYS A 63 -7.21 12.71 -15.50
N GLU A 64 -6.13 13.33 -15.97
CA GLU A 64 -4.98 12.63 -16.56
C GLU A 64 -3.88 12.36 -15.55
N GLU A 65 -3.75 13.22 -14.55
CA GLU A 65 -2.65 13.19 -13.58
C GLU A 65 -3.12 13.55 -12.16
N ILE A 66 -2.33 13.15 -11.18
CA ILE A 66 -2.45 13.61 -9.79
C ILE A 66 -1.40 14.69 -9.60
N VAL A 67 -1.81 15.86 -9.12
CA VAL A 67 -0.92 16.99 -8.86
C VAL A 67 -0.75 17.18 -7.36
N LEU A 68 0.50 17.40 -6.94
CA LEU A 68 0.85 17.73 -5.57
C LEU A 68 1.32 19.18 -5.50
N THR A 69 0.79 19.91 -4.53
CA THR A 69 1.25 21.27 -4.20
C THR A 69 1.99 21.23 -2.87
N ILE A 70 3.24 21.68 -2.85
CA ILE A 70 4.12 21.70 -1.66
C ILE A 70 4.92 23.01 -1.68
N ASP A 71 4.92 23.77 -0.57
CA ASP A 71 5.65 25.05 -0.49
C ASP A 71 5.39 25.96 -1.74
N ASP A 72 4.12 26.12 -2.15
CA ASP A 72 3.67 26.84 -3.36
C ASP A 72 4.17 26.28 -4.71
N ASN A 73 4.88 25.15 -4.73
CA ASN A 73 5.28 24.46 -5.95
C ASN A 73 4.26 23.40 -6.33
N ARG A 74 3.69 23.53 -7.52
CA ARG A 74 2.70 22.61 -8.08
C ARG A 74 3.35 21.68 -9.10
N LEU A 75 3.44 20.39 -8.78
CA LEU A 75 4.15 19.40 -9.58
C LEU A 75 3.33 18.11 -9.75
N PRO A 76 3.43 17.42 -10.90
CA PRO A 76 2.77 16.14 -11.08
C PRO A 76 3.38 15.08 -10.15
N LEU A 77 2.55 14.17 -9.65
CA LEU A 77 2.97 13.07 -8.75
C LEU A 77 4.12 12.24 -9.32
N GLU A 78 4.17 12.08 -10.65
CA GLU A 78 5.25 11.38 -11.36
C GLU A 78 6.64 11.98 -11.09
N SER A 79 6.72 13.25 -10.71
CA SER A 79 7.99 13.92 -10.38
C SER A 79 8.56 13.55 -9.01
N PHE A 80 7.80 12.84 -8.15
CA PHE A 80 8.20 12.52 -6.77
C PHE A 80 8.91 11.16 -6.63
N GLY A 81 9.27 10.53 -7.75
CA GLY A 81 9.95 9.24 -7.78
C GLY A 81 8.97 8.06 -7.83
N THR A 82 9.42 6.97 -8.44
CA THR A 82 8.56 5.82 -8.79
C THR A 82 7.94 5.13 -7.58
N GLY A 83 8.69 4.97 -6.48
CA GLY A 83 8.17 4.35 -5.26
C GLY A 83 7.05 5.16 -4.60
N ILE A 84 7.17 6.49 -4.54
CA ILE A 84 6.12 7.36 -4.00
C ILE A 84 4.90 7.32 -4.92
N HIS A 85 5.10 7.47 -6.22
CA HIS A 85 4.02 7.41 -7.20
C HIS A 85 3.22 6.10 -7.11
N GLN A 86 3.90 4.95 -7.12
CA GLN A 86 3.25 3.63 -7.00
C GLN A 86 2.49 3.49 -5.68
N LEU A 87 3.10 3.92 -4.58
CA LEU A 87 2.48 3.79 -3.26
C LEU A 87 1.24 4.67 -3.10
N VAL A 88 1.25 5.88 -3.64
CA VAL A 88 0.09 6.78 -3.64
C VAL A 88 -1.06 6.18 -4.45
N LEU A 89 -0.79 5.62 -5.64
CA LEU A 89 -1.81 4.95 -6.45
C LEU A 89 -2.38 3.70 -5.77
N LEU A 90 -1.51 2.86 -5.20
CA LEU A 90 -1.92 1.68 -4.47
C LEU A 90 -2.81 2.07 -3.29
N CYS A 91 -2.37 2.98 -2.43
CA CYS A 91 -3.13 3.40 -1.26
C CYS A 91 -4.45 4.07 -1.63
N SER A 92 -4.47 4.87 -2.69
CA SER A 92 -5.72 5.44 -3.24
C SER A 92 -6.71 4.34 -3.64
N THR A 93 -6.22 3.29 -4.31
CA THR A 93 -7.04 2.13 -4.68
C THR A 93 -7.60 1.43 -3.45
N LEU A 94 -6.79 1.26 -2.40
CA LEU A 94 -7.22 0.60 -1.16
C LEU A 94 -8.27 1.40 -0.39
N VAL A 95 -8.29 2.72 -0.50
CA VAL A 95 -9.32 3.58 0.13
C VAL A 95 -10.61 3.62 -0.67
N ILE A 96 -10.49 3.60 -2.00
CA ILE A 96 -11.64 3.53 -2.90
C ILE A 96 -12.40 2.22 -2.67
N HIS A 97 -11.68 1.11 -2.54
CA HIS A 97 -12.24 -0.22 -2.35
C HIS A 97 -12.23 -0.61 -0.87
N GLU A 98 -13.35 -0.46 -0.18
CA GLU A 98 -13.53 -0.88 1.21
C GLU A 98 -14.14 -2.29 1.32
N ASN A 99 -13.99 -2.90 2.50
CA ASN A 99 -14.54 -4.23 2.85
C ASN A 99 -14.20 -5.31 1.83
N SER A 100 -13.03 -5.21 1.21
CA SER A 100 -12.56 -6.09 0.15
C SER A 100 -11.43 -6.98 0.64
N ILE A 101 -11.28 -8.15 0.01
CA ILE A 101 -10.08 -8.97 0.14
C ILE A 101 -9.10 -8.49 -0.92
N VAL A 102 -7.93 -8.06 -0.47
CA VAL A 102 -6.87 -7.53 -1.34
C VAL A 102 -5.65 -8.42 -1.22
N CYS A 103 -5.21 -8.95 -2.36
CA CYS A 103 -3.95 -9.66 -2.48
C CYS A 103 -2.93 -8.72 -3.12
N ILE A 104 -1.78 -8.52 -2.48
CA ILE A 104 -0.70 -7.69 -2.99
C ILE A 104 0.57 -8.55 -3.00
N GLU A 105 1.21 -8.60 -4.16
CA GLU A 105 2.49 -9.28 -4.32
C GLU A 105 3.64 -8.29 -4.24
N GLU A 106 4.66 -8.66 -3.46
CA GLU A 106 5.94 -7.95 -3.31
C GLU A 106 5.80 -6.42 -3.19
N PRO A 107 5.03 -5.91 -2.18
CA PRO A 107 4.82 -4.48 -2.01
C PRO A 107 6.10 -3.69 -1.75
N GLU A 108 7.22 -4.35 -1.42
CA GLU A 108 8.52 -3.74 -1.19
C GLU A 108 9.26 -3.27 -2.45
N ILE A 109 8.87 -3.72 -3.65
CA ILE A 109 9.57 -3.36 -4.88
C ILE A 109 9.51 -1.83 -5.05
N HIS A 110 10.68 -1.20 -5.23
CA HIS A 110 10.86 0.25 -5.32
C HIS A 110 10.52 1.06 -4.05
N LEU A 111 10.24 0.42 -2.91
CA LEU A 111 10.00 1.11 -1.65
C LEU A 111 11.22 1.10 -0.74
N HIS A 112 11.65 2.29 -0.31
CA HIS A 112 12.61 2.41 0.78
C HIS A 112 12.03 1.81 2.09
N PRO A 113 12.84 1.21 2.97
CA PRO A 113 12.42 0.66 4.27
C PRO A 113 11.43 1.51 5.07
N GLU A 114 11.62 2.83 5.08
CA GLU A 114 10.71 3.75 5.77
C GLU A 114 9.31 3.77 5.14
N LEU A 115 9.22 3.79 3.80
CA LEU A 115 7.94 3.79 3.07
C LEU A 115 7.20 2.47 3.28
N GLN A 116 7.93 1.34 3.36
CA GLN A 116 7.33 0.04 3.69
C GLN A 116 6.66 0.06 5.09
N ARG A 117 7.32 0.64 6.10
CA ARG A 117 6.72 0.81 7.44
C ARG A 117 5.48 1.69 7.41
N LYS A 118 5.54 2.82 6.70
CA LYS A 118 4.38 3.72 6.53
C LYS A 118 3.23 3.02 5.81
N PHE A 119 3.54 2.19 4.82
CA PHE A 119 2.54 1.42 4.10
C PHE A 119 1.81 0.42 5.00
N ILE A 120 2.53 -0.38 5.79
CA ILE A 120 1.89 -1.36 6.70
C ILE A 120 1.02 -0.65 7.74
N ASN A 121 1.53 0.45 8.31
CA ASN A 121 0.75 1.30 9.22
C ASN A 121 -0.55 1.79 8.58
N PHE A 122 -0.50 2.15 7.30
CA PHE A 122 -1.67 2.58 6.55
C PHE A 122 -2.67 1.45 6.30
N LEU A 123 -2.21 0.24 5.95
CA LEU A 123 -3.09 -0.92 5.78
C LEU A 123 -3.94 -1.17 7.02
N GLY A 124 -3.35 -1.05 8.22
CA GLY A 124 -4.04 -1.18 9.50
C GLY A 124 -5.11 -0.12 9.79
N LYS A 125 -5.13 1.00 9.05
CA LYS A 125 -6.16 2.05 9.18
C LYS A 125 -7.39 1.80 8.29
N THR A 126 -7.30 0.86 7.34
CA THR A 126 -8.39 0.55 6.43
C THR A 126 -9.24 -0.63 6.94
N LYS A 127 -10.38 -0.88 6.31
CA LYS A 127 -11.33 -1.96 6.68
C LYS A 127 -11.17 -3.22 5.82
N ASN A 128 -10.08 -3.34 5.07
CA ASN A 128 -9.86 -4.44 4.14
C ASN A 128 -9.12 -5.60 4.81
N ILE A 129 -9.26 -6.78 4.21
CA ILE A 129 -8.47 -7.97 4.57
C ILE A 129 -7.32 -8.07 3.56
N TYR A 130 -6.10 -8.10 4.07
CA TYR A 130 -4.89 -8.11 3.24
C TYR A 130 -4.19 -9.46 3.27
N PHE A 131 -3.87 -9.96 2.09
CA PHE A 131 -2.88 -11.01 1.88
C PHE A 131 -1.68 -10.40 1.18
N LEU A 132 -0.51 -10.46 1.82
CA LEU A 132 0.73 -9.91 1.30
C LEU A 132 1.72 -11.05 1.08
N THR A 133 2.34 -11.10 -0.08
CA THR A 133 3.58 -11.87 -0.29
C THR A 133 4.75 -10.91 -0.28
N THR A 134 5.83 -11.25 0.44
CA THR A 134 6.97 -10.35 0.62
C THR A 134 8.23 -11.13 0.98
N HIS A 135 9.35 -10.68 0.45
CA HIS A 135 10.71 -11.05 0.80
C HIS A 135 11.38 -10.04 1.76
N SER A 136 10.68 -8.96 2.12
CA SER A 136 11.21 -7.95 3.04
C SER A 136 10.93 -8.33 4.50
N ASN A 137 11.99 -8.31 5.32
CA ASN A 137 11.86 -8.57 6.75
C ASN A 137 11.10 -7.48 7.52
N ILE A 138 10.88 -6.31 6.90
CA ILE A 138 10.23 -5.16 7.53
C ILE A 138 8.75 -5.47 7.82
N PHE A 139 8.15 -6.34 7.01
CA PHE A 139 6.77 -6.81 7.18
C PHE A 139 6.62 -7.85 8.29
N LEU A 140 7.73 -8.38 8.83
CA LEU A 140 7.72 -9.36 9.93
C LEU A 140 7.63 -8.72 11.32
N ASP A 141 7.52 -7.39 11.41
CA ASP A 141 7.44 -6.69 12.69
C ASP A 141 6.15 -7.06 13.45
N SER A 142 6.33 -7.64 14.65
CA SER A 142 5.25 -8.10 15.54
C SER A 142 4.30 -7.02 16.06
N ARG A 143 4.59 -5.73 15.79
CA ARG A 143 3.75 -4.60 16.20
C ARG A 143 2.39 -4.58 15.50
N TYR A 144 2.26 -5.27 14.37
CA TYR A 144 1.01 -5.37 13.63
C TYR A 144 0.24 -6.61 14.08
N ASN A 145 -1.09 -6.51 14.19
CA ASN A 145 -1.96 -7.65 14.48
C ASN A 145 -2.12 -8.55 13.24
N THR A 146 -1.02 -9.10 12.75
CA THR A 146 -0.90 -9.85 11.50
C THR A 146 -0.58 -11.31 11.79
N SER A 147 -0.97 -12.19 10.86
CA SER A 147 -0.55 -13.59 10.88
C SER A 147 0.52 -13.82 9.83
N ILE A 148 1.69 -14.26 10.26
CA ILE A 148 2.84 -14.49 9.40
C ILE A 148 2.93 -15.99 9.08
N TYR A 149 2.99 -16.29 7.79
CA TYR A 149 3.20 -17.63 7.28
C TYR A 149 4.50 -17.66 6.48
N HIS A 150 5.43 -18.52 6.89
CA HIS A 150 6.66 -18.76 6.16
C HIS A 150 6.45 -19.89 5.18
N VAL A 151 6.72 -19.63 3.89
CA VAL A 151 6.60 -20.62 2.82
C VAL A 151 7.98 -20.95 2.32
N GLN A 152 8.35 -22.23 2.38
CA GLN A 152 9.63 -22.74 1.91
C GLN A 152 9.40 -23.79 0.82
N ASN A 153 10.10 -23.64 -0.30
CA ASN A 153 10.08 -24.60 -1.41
C ASN A 153 11.45 -25.29 -1.51
N ASP A 154 11.48 -26.61 -1.35
CA ASP A 154 12.70 -27.43 -1.46
C ASP A 154 12.99 -27.91 -2.91
N GLY A 155 12.24 -27.39 -3.89
CA GLY A 155 12.29 -27.78 -5.30
C GLY A 155 11.41 -28.98 -5.65
N ILE A 156 10.84 -29.67 -4.66
CA ILE A 156 9.96 -30.83 -4.83
C ILE A 156 8.56 -30.55 -4.25
N LYS A 157 8.49 -29.85 -3.13
CA LYS A 157 7.26 -29.48 -2.43
C LYS A 157 7.40 -28.11 -1.76
N SER A 158 6.25 -27.44 -1.62
CA SER A 158 6.13 -26.25 -0.79
C SER A 158 5.60 -26.64 0.59
N THR A 159 6.27 -26.14 1.63
CA THR A 159 5.89 -26.33 3.04
C THR A 159 5.57 -24.98 3.67
N ILE A 160 4.52 -24.93 4.49
CA ILE A 160 4.02 -23.69 5.09
C ILE A 160 4.09 -23.84 6.61
N PHE A 161 4.66 -22.84 7.28
CA PHE A 161 4.77 -22.81 8.74
C PHE A 161 4.19 -21.50 9.28
N ASN A 162 3.34 -21.58 10.30
CA ASN A 162 2.93 -20.39 11.04
C ASN A 162 4.10 -19.89 11.91
N ALA A 163 4.42 -18.61 11.75
CA ALA A 163 5.59 -17.97 12.32
C ALA A 163 5.29 -16.97 13.44
N ASN A 164 4.06 -16.92 13.97
CA ASN A 164 3.63 -15.96 14.99
C ASN A 164 4.31 -16.13 16.37
N ARG A 165 5.34 -17.00 16.51
CA ARG A 165 6.09 -17.21 17.76
C ARG A 165 7.55 -16.79 17.59
N THR A 166 8.00 -15.93 18.51
CA THR A 166 9.32 -15.26 18.62
C THR A 166 10.56 -16.13 18.42
N GLY A 167 10.46 -17.47 18.56
CA GLY A 167 11.57 -18.37 18.26
C GLY A 167 11.80 -18.65 16.76
N LYS A 168 10.80 -18.43 15.89
CA LYS A 168 10.85 -18.78 14.46
C LYS A 168 11.10 -17.58 13.53
N THR A 169 11.00 -16.36 14.04
CA THR A 169 11.27 -15.14 13.25
C THR A 169 12.73 -15.11 12.81
N PHE A 170 13.67 -15.58 13.64
CA PHE A 170 15.09 -15.63 13.32
C PHE A 170 15.42 -16.58 12.16
N SER A 171 14.78 -17.76 12.09
CA SER A 171 14.96 -18.67 10.96
C SER A 171 14.43 -18.08 9.65
N ILE A 172 13.32 -17.35 9.70
CA ILE A 172 12.80 -16.63 8.51
C ILE A 172 13.80 -15.58 8.04
N LEU A 173 14.42 -14.84 8.97
CA LEU A 173 15.43 -13.83 8.61
C LEU A 173 16.62 -14.46 7.88
N ILE A 174 17.11 -15.61 8.36
CA ILE A 174 18.17 -16.37 7.69
C ILE A 174 17.72 -16.85 6.30
N ASP A 175 16.51 -17.37 6.19
CA ASP A 175 15.97 -17.88 4.91
C ASP A 175 15.73 -16.74 3.89
N LEU A 176 15.43 -15.52 4.36
CA LEU A 176 15.39 -14.30 3.56
C LEU A 176 16.78 -13.74 3.21
N GLY A 177 17.86 -14.37 3.69
CA GLY A 177 19.24 -14.00 3.40
C GLY A 177 19.86 -12.97 4.35
N TYR A 178 19.21 -12.62 5.46
CA TYR A 178 19.79 -11.73 6.47
C TYR A 178 20.77 -12.50 7.36
N HIS A 179 21.99 -11.99 7.47
CA HIS A 179 22.97 -12.55 8.39
C HIS A 179 22.75 -12.01 9.81
N SER A 180 23.15 -12.80 10.81
CA SER A 180 23.02 -12.44 12.23
C SER A 180 23.74 -11.13 12.59
N SER A 181 24.75 -10.74 11.81
CA SER A 181 25.45 -9.45 11.90
C SER A 181 24.57 -8.25 11.60
N ASP A 182 23.64 -8.36 10.64
CA ASP A 182 22.88 -7.23 10.10
C ASP A 182 21.75 -6.82 11.06
N ILE A 183 21.21 -7.81 11.78
CA ILE A 183 20.16 -7.63 12.79
C ILE A 183 20.74 -6.99 14.06
N LEU A 184 21.95 -7.38 14.47
CA LEU A 184 22.60 -6.85 15.67
C LEU A 184 23.03 -5.38 15.51
N GLN A 185 23.33 -4.93 14.29
CA GLN A 185 23.71 -3.55 14.01
C GLN A 185 22.52 -2.60 13.78
N SER A 186 21.29 -3.11 13.63
CA SER A 186 20.13 -2.28 13.25
C SER A 186 19.56 -1.41 14.38
N ASN A 187 19.97 -1.61 15.64
CA ASN A 187 19.61 -0.76 16.79
C ASN A 187 20.82 -0.38 17.66
N GLY A 188 22.04 -0.63 17.19
CA GLY A 188 23.25 -0.22 17.88
C GLY A 188 23.50 1.28 17.67
N VAL A 189 22.96 2.11 18.56
CA VAL A 189 23.55 3.43 18.81
C VAL A 189 24.99 3.19 19.24
N ILE A 190 25.95 3.74 18.49
CA ILE A 190 27.29 4.02 19.00
C ILE A 190 27.33 5.51 19.29
#